data_AF-A0A2E5U8D7-F1
#
_entry.id   AF-A0A2E5U8D7-F1
#
_cell.length_a   1.000
_cell.length_b   1.000
_cell.length_c   1.000
_cell.angle_alpha   90.00
_cell.angle_beta   90.00
_cell.angle_gamma   90.00
#
_symmetry.space_group_name_H-M   'P 1'
#
loop_
_entity.id
_entity.type
_entity.pdbx_description
1 polymer ?
#
loop_
_entity_poly.entity_id
_entity_poly.type
_entity_poly.pdbx_seq_one_letter_code
_entity_poly.pdbx_strand_id
1 'polypeptide(L)'
;MQEITKNVDGYRLSSFLHKDKDSGDGRLVAGPIWDFNLGFGNADYYNGWDTQGWQVEADLPNDDFSIPYWWCTIWSDQSFRWSVQQRWNSLRNNFLSNASVNSLIDSLQSHIGEAADRNFERWPTLGQYVWPNYYIGQTYQDEIDYLRNWIINRMEWMDSELLSIQTEMCLIPEQFSMNPLYPNPFNRSVSIRYDIPLDSKIKLNVFNINGKHINTLFNGRTHAGTHSMSWNGLDKNGNIVSSGTYIVLLQANNFIYNHQENVNYIWDDYKETKKVILVK
;
A
#
# COMPACT_ATOMS: atom_id res chain seq x y z
N MET A 1 8.11 9.19 -0.08
CA MET A 1 9.32 10.04 -0.05
C MET A 1 10.48 9.33 0.63
N GLN A 2 10.36 8.87 1.88
CA GLN A 2 11.48 8.21 2.57
C GLN A 2 12.14 7.10 1.74
N GLU A 3 11.36 6.20 1.13
CA GLU A 3 11.92 5.10 0.31
C GLU A 3 12.66 5.55 -0.96
N ILE A 4 12.09 6.46 -1.74
CA ILE A 4 12.74 6.91 -2.99
C ILE A 4 14.04 7.66 -2.70
N THR A 5 14.10 8.37 -1.58
CA THR A 5 15.32 9.08 -1.17
C THR A 5 16.28 8.21 -0.39
N LYS A 6 15.84 7.04 0.09
CA LYS A 6 16.57 6.19 1.05
C LYS A 6 17.23 6.98 2.19
N ASN A 7 16.45 7.87 2.79
CA ASN A 7 16.94 8.74 3.86
C ASN A 7 17.27 7.90 5.11
N VAL A 8 18.53 7.90 5.53
CA VAL A 8 19.01 7.11 6.67
C VAL A 8 18.35 7.50 8.01
N ASP A 9 17.88 8.74 8.11
CA ASP A 9 17.08 9.23 9.25
C ASP A 9 15.58 9.07 9.07
N GLY A 10 15.17 8.59 7.89
CA GLY A 10 13.82 8.20 7.58
C GLY A 10 13.31 7.13 8.54
N TYR A 11 12.01 7.20 8.85
CA TYR A 11 11.30 6.32 9.78
C TYR A 11 11.69 6.42 11.26
N ARG A 12 12.77 7.12 11.62
CA ARG A 12 13.25 7.25 13.01
C ARG A 12 13.26 8.68 13.55
N LEU A 13 13.89 9.62 12.85
CA LEU A 13 14.16 10.98 13.34
C LEU A 13 13.47 12.01 12.45
N SER A 14 13.63 11.88 11.12
CA SER A 14 13.10 12.82 10.13
C SER A 14 11.69 12.43 9.66
N SER A 15 10.86 11.96 10.60
CA SER A 15 9.49 11.50 10.34
C SER A 15 8.51 12.12 11.32
N PHE A 16 7.61 12.95 10.79
CA PHE A 16 6.58 13.61 11.57
C PHE A 16 5.24 12.90 11.39
N LEU A 17 4.51 12.78 12.48
CA LEU A 17 3.12 12.35 12.48
C LEU A 17 2.29 13.43 13.17
N HIS A 18 1.14 13.75 12.61
CA HIS A 18 0.20 14.69 13.22
C HIS A 18 -1.22 14.13 13.20
N LYS A 19 -2.09 14.71 14.01
CA LYS A 19 -3.54 14.57 13.89
C LYS A 19 -4.10 15.90 13.43
N ASP A 20 -5.06 15.87 12.52
CA ASP A 20 -5.82 17.06 12.21
C ASP A 20 -6.85 17.29 13.33
N LYS A 21 -6.56 18.29 14.17
CA LYS A 21 -7.36 18.64 15.35
C LYS A 21 -8.80 19.02 15.01
N ASP A 22 -9.08 19.45 13.77
CA ASP A 22 -10.39 19.95 13.35
C ASP A 22 -11.19 18.92 12.53
N SER A 23 -10.55 17.82 12.12
CA SER A 23 -11.15 16.80 11.22
C SER A 23 -12.18 15.87 11.89
N GLY A 24 -12.15 15.73 13.22
CA GLY A 24 -12.85 14.65 13.92
C GLY A 24 -12.32 13.24 13.62
N ASP A 25 -11.31 13.11 12.75
CA ASP A 25 -10.64 11.85 12.41
C ASP A 25 -9.54 11.55 13.44
N GLY A 26 -9.64 10.41 14.12
CA GLY A 26 -8.70 10.01 15.16
C GLY A 26 -7.36 9.47 14.65
N ARG A 27 -7.22 9.25 13.33
CA ARG A 27 -6.04 8.65 12.69
C ARG A 27 -4.85 9.61 12.67
N LEU A 28 -3.65 9.02 12.63
CA LEU A 28 -2.40 9.75 12.42
C LEU A 28 -2.16 9.95 10.92
N VAL A 29 -1.65 11.12 10.57
CA VAL A 29 -1.22 11.48 9.23
C VAL A 29 0.29 11.64 9.23
N ALA A 30 0.97 10.97 8.29
CA ALA A 30 2.40 11.16 8.09
C ALA A 30 2.67 12.48 7.38
N GLY A 31 3.54 13.30 7.97
CA GLY A 31 3.94 14.60 7.46
C GLY A 31 3.96 15.69 8.53
N PRO A 32 4.48 16.88 8.21
CA PRO A 32 5.09 17.24 6.92
C PRO A 32 6.41 16.51 6.65
N ILE A 33 6.87 16.54 5.39
CA ILE A 33 8.22 16.07 5.06
C ILE A 33 9.26 17.01 5.67
N TRP A 34 10.38 16.46 6.13
CA TRP A 34 11.44 17.22 6.78
C TRP A 34 12.78 16.51 6.60
N ASP A 35 13.86 17.29 6.45
CA ASP A 35 15.27 16.88 6.58
C ASP A 35 15.73 15.68 5.72
N PHE A 36 16.02 15.98 4.45
CA PHE A 36 16.41 15.01 3.40
C PHE A 36 17.84 15.22 2.88
N ASN A 37 18.66 16.03 3.55
CA ASN A 37 20.08 16.25 3.21
C ASN A 37 20.91 14.94 3.28
N LEU A 38 20.47 13.94 4.05
CA LEU A 38 21.09 12.62 4.16
C LEU A 38 20.46 11.54 3.24
N GLY A 39 19.50 11.94 2.40
CA GLY A 39 18.96 11.07 1.35
C GLY A 39 19.76 11.15 0.05
N PHE A 40 19.21 10.55 -1.00
CA PHE A 40 19.70 10.61 -2.38
C PHE A 40 21.14 10.11 -2.58
N GLY A 41 21.53 9.08 -1.83
CA GLY A 41 22.87 8.50 -1.93
C GLY A 41 23.94 9.24 -1.12
N ASN A 42 23.55 10.30 -0.40
CA ASN A 42 24.52 11.21 0.18
C ASN A 42 25.19 10.64 1.43
N ALA A 43 24.49 9.86 2.27
CA ALA A 43 25.06 9.34 3.52
C ALA A 43 26.06 8.18 3.31
N ASP A 44 27.24 8.27 3.92
CA ASP A 44 28.33 7.27 3.89
C ASP A 44 28.22 6.17 4.96
N TYR A 45 27.06 6.06 5.59
CA TYR A 45 26.76 5.09 6.63
C TYR A 45 25.36 4.48 6.41
N TYR A 46 25.06 3.37 7.11
CA TYR A 46 23.82 2.58 6.97
C TYR A 46 23.43 2.23 5.51
N ASN A 47 24.42 2.07 4.63
CA ASN A 47 24.23 1.85 3.19
C ASN A 47 23.39 2.94 2.51
N GLY A 48 23.45 4.19 2.99
CA GLY A 48 22.71 5.33 2.43
C GLY A 48 23.06 5.61 0.97
N TRP A 49 24.29 5.30 0.56
CA TRP A 49 24.77 5.38 -0.83
C TRP A 49 24.23 4.29 -1.76
N ASP A 50 23.77 3.16 -1.22
CA ASP A 50 23.31 2.03 -2.03
C ASP A 50 21.89 2.31 -2.55
N THR A 51 21.68 2.09 -3.84
CA THR A 51 20.36 2.26 -4.48
C THR A 51 19.41 1.09 -4.19
N GLN A 52 19.88 0.01 -3.58
CA GLN A 52 19.09 -1.17 -3.29
C GLN A 52 18.62 -1.25 -1.83
N GLY A 53 17.62 -2.07 -1.56
CA GLY A 53 17.05 -2.32 -0.23
C GLY A 53 16.01 -1.29 0.22
N TRP A 54 15.02 -1.73 0.98
CA TRP A 54 14.00 -0.86 1.56
C TRP A 54 14.54 -0.18 2.82
N GLN A 55 14.35 1.13 2.95
CA GLN A 55 14.87 1.88 4.09
C GLN A 55 14.14 1.54 5.39
N VAL A 56 12.85 1.18 5.30
CA VAL A 56 12.08 0.68 6.45
C VAL A 56 12.59 -0.65 7.01
N GLU A 57 13.41 -1.37 6.25
CA GLU A 57 14.04 -2.65 6.62
C GLU A 57 15.54 -2.48 6.98
N ALA A 58 16.04 -1.23 7.05
CA ALA A 58 17.44 -0.97 7.31
C ALA A 58 17.90 -1.53 8.66
N ASP A 59 19.06 -2.20 8.65
CA ASP A 59 19.74 -2.65 9.87
C ASP A 59 20.58 -1.49 10.45
N LEU A 60 20.32 -1.17 11.71
CA LEU A 60 20.94 -0.04 12.43
C LEU A 60 21.68 -0.56 13.68
N PRO A 61 22.76 -1.34 13.52
CA PRO A 61 23.43 -1.96 14.64
C PRO A 61 24.10 -0.91 15.53
N ASN A 62 23.87 -1.01 16.85
CA ASN A 62 24.45 -0.12 17.87
C ASN A 62 24.00 1.35 17.78
N ASP A 63 22.80 1.60 17.25
CA ASP A 63 22.17 2.93 17.28
C ASP A 63 21.04 2.95 18.33
N ASP A 64 21.03 3.98 19.19
CA ASP A 64 20.01 4.17 20.23
C ASP A 64 18.64 4.59 19.64
N PHE A 65 18.61 5.06 18.39
CA PHE A 65 17.43 5.49 17.66
C PHE A 65 17.07 4.47 16.58
N SER A 66 16.42 3.38 17.00
CA SER A 66 15.92 2.32 16.11
C SER A 66 14.65 2.74 15.36
N ILE A 67 14.39 2.10 14.22
CA ILE A 67 13.11 2.23 13.50
C ILE A 67 11.98 1.66 14.38
N PRO A 68 10.92 2.42 14.69
CA PRO A 68 9.78 1.92 15.44
C PRO A 68 9.12 0.71 14.75
N TYR A 69 8.84 -0.35 15.53
CA TYR A 69 8.34 -1.65 15.03
C TYR A 69 7.07 -1.57 14.17
N TRP A 70 6.25 -0.53 14.38
CA TRP A 70 4.98 -0.38 13.70
C TRP A 70 5.17 -0.02 12.21
N TRP A 71 6.29 0.58 11.82
CA TRP A 71 6.61 0.76 10.41
C TRP A 71 6.83 -0.59 9.71
N CYS A 72 7.59 -1.49 10.32
CA CYS A 72 7.78 -2.84 9.81
C CYS A 72 6.45 -3.61 9.79
N THR A 73 5.59 -3.39 10.79
CA THR A 73 4.25 -4.01 10.85
C THR A 73 3.38 -3.55 9.67
N ILE A 74 3.30 -2.23 9.43
CA ILE A 74 2.58 -1.67 8.27
C ILE A 74 3.20 -2.17 6.95
N TRP A 75 4.52 -2.21 6.86
CA TRP A 75 5.23 -2.65 5.67
C TRP A 75 5.06 -4.14 5.36
N SER A 76 4.85 -4.97 6.39
CA SER A 76 4.54 -6.39 6.24
C SER A 76 3.11 -6.66 5.76
N ASP A 77 2.22 -5.67 5.79
CA ASP A 77 0.85 -5.80 5.32
C ASP A 77 0.80 -5.78 3.78
N GLN A 78 0.23 -6.83 3.19
CA GLN A 78 0.17 -7.00 1.74
C GLN A 78 -0.71 -5.93 1.06
N SER A 79 -1.80 -5.51 1.71
CA SER A 79 -2.71 -4.48 1.16
C SER A 79 -2.04 -3.10 1.16
N PHE A 80 -1.21 -2.83 2.18
CA PHE A 80 -0.39 -1.63 2.22
C PHE A 80 0.68 -1.64 1.13
N ARG A 81 1.43 -2.72 0.97
CA ARG A 81 2.44 -2.84 -0.12
C ARG A 81 1.82 -2.71 -1.51
N TRP A 82 0.62 -3.24 -1.70
CA TRP A 82 -0.15 -3.02 -2.94
C TRP A 82 -0.49 -1.54 -3.14
N SER A 83 -0.97 -0.85 -2.10
CA SER A 83 -1.28 0.58 -2.16
C SER A 83 -0.04 1.43 -2.48
N VAL A 84 1.12 1.06 -1.92
CA VAL A 84 2.42 1.67 -2.24
C VAL A 84 2.77 1.46 -3.71
N GLN A 85 2.62 0.25 -4.24
CA GLN A 85 2.86 -0.04 -5.66
C GLN A 85 1.93 0.79 -6.57
N GLN A 86 0.63 0.87 -6.28
CA GLN A 86 -0.30 1.68 -7.09
C GLN A 86 0.08 3.16 -7.08
N ARG A 87 0.42 3.68 -5.90
CA ARG A 87 0.89 5.07 -5.76
C ARG A 87 2.20 5.29 -6.51
N TRP A 88 3.13 4.35 -6.43
CA TRP A 88 4.40 4.39 -7.15
C TRP A 88 4.19 4.43 -8.66
N ASN A 89 3.41 3.51 -9.22
CA ASN A 89 3.09 3.46 -10.66
C ASN A 89 2.43 4.76 -11.13
N SER A 90 1.48 5.30 -10.35
CA SER A 90 0.83 6.58 -10.63
C SER A 90 1.84 7.73 -10.70
N LEU A 91 2.81 7.78 -9.78
CA LEU A 91 3.84 8.81 -9.75
C LEU A 91 4.84 8.62 -10.90
N ARG A 92 5.29 7.39 -11.17
CA ARG A 92 6.24 7.06 -12.25
C ARG A 92 5.71 7.36 -13.65
N ASN A 93 4.39 7.27 -13.85
CA ASN A 93 3.73 7.66 -15.10
C ASN A 93 3.65 9.17 -15.33
N ASN A 94 4.01 10.00 -14.35
CA ASN A 94 3.93 11.46 -14.45
C ASN A 94 5.11 12.12 -13.71
N PHE A 95 4.86 12.61 -12.49
CA PHE A 95 5.79 13.45 -11.71
C PHE A 95 7.18 12.85 -11.48
N LEU A 96 7.24 11.53 -11.28
CA LEU A 96 8.49 10.81 -11.04
C LEU A 96 9.01 10.09 -12.28
N SER A 97 8.50 10.37 -13.49
CA SER A 97 9.08 9.81 -14.73
C SER A 97 10.55 10.22 -14.89
N ASN A 98 11.37 9.39 -15.56
CA ASN A 98 12.80 9.70 -15.75
C ASN A 98 12.99 11.07 -16.42
N ALA A 99 12.15 11.40 -17.40
CA ALA A 99 12.15 12.70 -18.05
C ALA A 99 11.82 13.84 -17.08
N SER A 100 10.78 13.70 -16.25
CA SER A 100 10.37 14.74 -15.30
C SER A 100 11.44 14.98 -14.23
N VAL A 101 12.04 13.92 -13.71
CA VAL A 101 13.12 14.02 -12.72
C VAL A 101 14.35 14.69 -13.33
N ASN A 102 14.78 14.28 -14.52
CA ASN A 102 15.91 14.90 -15.20
C ASN A 102 15.65 16.39 -15.49
N SER A 103 14.47 16.73 -16.01
CA SER A 103 14.08 18.13 -16.24
C SER A 103 14.06 18.96 -14.96
N LEU A 104 13.64 18.38 -13.83
CA LEU A 104 13.68 19.06 -12.54
C LEU A 104 15.13 19.32 -12.08
N ILE A 105 16.01 18.33 -12.20
CA ILE A 105 17.43 18.47 -11.87
C ILE A 105 18.06 19.57 -12.73
N ASP A 106 17.85 19.54 -14.04
CA ASP A 106 18.41 20.52 -14.97
C ASP A 106 17.86 21.94 -14.67
N SER A 107 16.56 22.04 -14.36
CA SER A 107 15.93 23.31 -13.98
C SER A 107 16.50 23.86 -12.67
N LEU A 108 16.74 23.01 -11.67
CA LEU A 108 17.33 23.43 -10.39
C LEU A 108 18.80 23.81 -10.55
N GLN A 109 19.58 23.05 -11.34
CA GLN A 109 20.96 23.38 -11.66
C GLN A 109 21.04 24.76 -12.32
N SER A 110 20.17 25.01 -13.31
CA SER A 110 20.09 26.32 -13.99
C SER A 110 19.67 27.44 -13.04
N HIS A 111 18.73 27.18 -12.12
CA HIS A 111 18.27 28.17 -11.14
C HIS A 111 19.37 28.57 -10.14
N ILE A 112 20.16 27.60 -9.67
CA ILE A 112 21.32 27.87 -8.80
C ILE A 112 22.38 28.67 -9.56
N GLY A 113 22.69 28.27 -10.81
CA GLY A 113 23.59 28.98 -11.70
C GLY A 113 24.95 29.30 -11.06
N GLU A 114 25.42 30.54 -11.26
CA GLU A 114 26.71 31.04 -10.75
C GLU A 114 26.84 31.02 -9.21
N ALA A 115 25.74 30.81 -8.47
CA ALA A 115 25.82 30.71 -7.01
C ALA A 115 26.61 29.47 -6.57
N ALA A 116 26.57 28.38 -7.35
CA ALA A 116 27.39 27.19 -7.09
C ALA A 116 28.89 27.51 -7.22
N ASP A 117 29.28 28.24 -8.26
CA ASP A 117 30.69 28.62 -8.48
C ASP A 117 31.21 29.48 -7.33
N ARG A 118 30.44 30.50 -6.91
CA ARG A 118 30.79 31.35 -5.76
C ARG A 118 30.90 30.55 -4.46
N ASN A 119 30.06 29.54 -4.28
CA ASN A 119 30.11 28.68 -3.11
C ASN A 119 31.45 27.91 -3.06
N PHE A 120 31.85 27.27 -4.16
CA PHE A 120 33.09 26.48 -4.18
C PHE A 120 34.36 27.32 -4.29
N GLU A 121 34.28 28.56 -4.78
CA GLU A 121 35.36 29.54 -4.64
C GLU A 121 35.56 29.94 -3.17
N ARG A 122 34.46 30.16 -2.43
CA ARG A 122 34.51 30.54 -1.02
C ARG A 122 34.89 29.37 -0.11
N TRP A 123 34.37 28.18 -0.39
CA TRP A 123 34.57 26.94 0.35
C TRP A 123 35.01 25.83 -0.62
N PRO A 124 36.32 25.64 -0.83
CA PRO A 124 36.85 24.70 -1.83
C PRO A 124 36.78 23.24 -1.35
N THR A 125 35.56 22.72 -1.22
CA THR A 125 35.29 21.37 -0.69
C THR A 125 35.22 20.29 -1.77
N LEU A 126 35.14 20.65 -3.06
CA LEU A 126 35.14 19.67 -4.16
C LEU A 126 36.41 18.81 -4.14
N GLY A 127 36.24 17.52 -4.38
CA GLY A 127 37.29 16.51 -4.31
C GLY A 127 37.83 16.23 -2.91
N GLN A 128 37.27 16.86 -1.86
CA GLN A 128 37.67 16.66 -0.47
C GLN A 128 36.54 16.04 0.33
N TYR A 129 36.86 15.04 1.14
CA TYR A 129 35.85 14.40 1.98
C TYR A 129 35.25 15.40 2.97
N VAL A 130 33.91 15.44 3.00
CA VAL A 130 33.10 16.18 3.97
C VAL A 130 32.15 15.17 4.61
N TRP A 131 32.18 15.04 5.93
CA TRP A 131 31.27 14.12 6.60
C TRP A 131 29.82 14.65 6.54
N PRO A 132 28.80 13.80 6.31
CA PRO A 132 28.84 12.35 6.08
C PRO A 132 28.67 11.97 4.58
N ASN A 133 29.24 12.74 3.67
CA ASN A 133 29.03 12.56 2.23
C ASN A 133 29.79 11.32 1.70
N TYR A 134 29.08 10.37 1.09
CA TYR A 134 29.68 9.18 0.48
C TYR A 134 30.49 9.49 -0.78
N TYR A 135 29.92 10.34 -1.64
CA TYR A 135 30.54 10.79 -2.87
C TYR A 135 30.82 12.28 -2.79
N ILE A 136 32.03 12.67 -3.19
CA ILE A 136 32.41 14.06 -3.41
C ILE A 136 33.11 14.15 -4.77
N GLY A 137 32.47 14.81 -5.72
CA GLY A 137 32.94 15.03 -7.08
C GLY A 137 34.12 16.00 -7.14
N GLN A 138 34.93 15.91 -8.20
CA GLN A 138 36.04 16.85 -8.44
C GLN A 138 35.51 18.20 -8.95
N THR A 139 34.32 18.18 -9.57
CA THR A 139 33.61 19.34 -10.08
C THR A 139 32.16 19.34 -9.60
N TYR A 140 31.49 20.49 -9.66
CA TYR A 140 30.05 20.57 -9.38
C TYR A 140 29.22 19.73 -10.37
N GLN A 141 29.68 19.59 -11.62
CA GLN A 141 28.99 18.75 -12.60
C GLN A 141 29.04 17.26 -12.20
N ASP A 142 30.15 16.80 -11.62
CA ASP A 142 30.26 15.43 -11.12
C ASP A 142 29.23 15.14 -10.01
N GLU A 143 28.97 16.11 -9.13
CA GLU A 143 27.93 16.00 -8.08
C GLU A 143 26.53 15.88 -8.68
N ILE A 144 26.23 16.70 -9.70
CA ILE A 144 24.94 16.65 -10.41
C ILE A 144 24.77 15.31 -11.11
N ASP A 145 25.82 14.80 -11.75
CA ASP A 145 25.78 13.53 -12.45
C ASP A 145 25.65 12.35 -11.49
N TYR A 146 26.33 12.39 -10.34
CA TYR A 146 26.16 11.41 -9.27
C TYR A 146 24.71 11.39 -8.76
N LEU A 147 24.16 12.56 -8.37
CA LEU A 147 22.79 12.68 -7.88
C LEU A 147 21.78 12.15 -8.90
N ARG A 148 21.92 12.56 -10.17
CA ARG A 148 21.04 12.13 -11.26
C ARG A 148 21.08 10.62 -11.42
N ASN A 149 22.27 10.05 -11.56
CA ASN A 149 22.43 8.60 -11.75
C ASN A 149 21.91 7.82 -10.55
N TRP A 150 22.18 8.28 -9.33
CA TRP A 150 21.68 7.64 -8.12
C TRP A 150 20.16 7.60 -8.09
N ILE A 151 19.49 8.73 -8.36
CA ILE A 151 18.03 8.82 -8.36
C ILE A 151 17.44 7.89 -9.43
N ILE A 152 17.96 7.91 -10.65
CA ILE A 152 17.46 7.04 -11.73
C ILE A 152 17.63 5.56 -11.36
N ASN A 153 18.83 5.15 -10.95
CA ASN A 153 19.10 3.77 -10.55
C ASN A 153 18.22 3.31 -9.37
N ARG A 154 18.00 4.18 -8.38
CA ARG A 154 17.09 3.90 -7.25
C ARG A 154 15.65 3.72 -7.72
N MET A 155 15.15 4.58 -8.61
CA MET A 155 13.81 4.43 -9.17
C MET A 155 13.67 3.16 -9.99
N GLU A 156 14.67 2.80 -10.79
CA GLU A 156 14.67 1.57 -11.60
C GLU A 156 14.70 0.31 -10.71
N TRP A 157 15.46 0.31 -9.62
CA TRP A 157 15.42 -0.75 -8.63
C TRP A 157 14.04 -0.84 -7.95
N MET A 158 13.45 0.30 -7.55
CA MET A 158 12.10 0.31 -6.98
C MET A 158 11.04 -0.17 -7.99
N ASP A 159 11.19 0.20 -9.26
CA ASP A 159 10.36 -0.33 -10.35
C ASP A 159 10.45 -1.86 -10.38
N SER A 160 11.66 -2.45 -10.36
CA SER A 160 11.80 -3.92 -10.40
C SER A 160 11.22 -4.62 -9.16
N GLU A 161 11.47 -4.09 -7.96
CA GLU A 161 10.99 -4.70 -6.72
C GLU A 161 9.46 -4.61 -6.61
N LEU A 162 8.88 -3.46 -6.96
CA LEU A 162 7.44 -3.28 -6.89
C LEU A 162 6.73 -3.96 -8.05
N LEU A 163 7.35 -4.16 -9.21
CA LEU A 163 6.80 -5.00 -10.29
C LEU A 163 6.80 -6.49 -9.91
N SER A 164 7.74 -6.96 -9.09
CA SER A 164 7.77 -8.36 -8.63
C SER A 164 6.54 -8.74 -7.77
N ILE A 165 5.87 -7.74 -7.16
CA ILE A 165 4.60 -7.89 -6.44
C ILE A 165 3.43 -8.25 -7.39
N GLN A 166 3.58 -8.14 -8.72
CA GLN A 166 2.49 -8.34 -9.69
C GLN A 166 2.05 -9.80 -9.91
N THR A 167 2.64 -10.80 -9.26
CA THR A 167 2.27 -12.21 -9.55
C THR A 167 1.10 -12.74 -8.74
N GLU A 168 0.35 -11.92 -8.00
CA GLU A 168 -1.02 -12.23 -7.55
C GLU A 168 -1.80 -10.92 -7.30
N MET A 169 -2.28 -10.32 -8.39
CA MET A 169 -3.17 -9.17 -8.35
C MET A 169 -4.52 -9.57 -7.71
N CYS A 170 -4.79 -9.12 -6.49
CA CYS A 170 -6.17 -8.98 -6.02
C CYS A 170 -6.55 -7.50 -6.16
N LEU A 171 -7.29 -7.17 -7.22
CA LEU A 171 -7.96 -5.87 -7.33
C LEU A 171 -8.94 -5.78 -6.14
N ILE A 172 -8.64 -4.92 -5.17
CA ILE A 172 -9.58 -4.66 -4.07
C ILE A 172 -10.76 -3.89 -4.66
N PRO A 173 -11.99 -4.45 -4.58
CA PRO A 173 -13.16 -3.83 -5.17
C PRO A 173 -13.56 -2.57 -4.38
N GLU A 174 -13.98 -1.51 -5.05
CA GLU A 174 -14.39 -0.25 -4.42
C GLU A 174 -15.75 -0.34 -3.72
N GLN A 175 -16.56 -1.36 -4.04
CA GLN A 175 -17.94 -1.49 -3.57
C GLN A 175 -18.25 -2.92 -3.15
N PHE A 176 -19.09 -3.05 -2.12
CA PHE A 176 -19.67 -4.33 -1.73
C PHE A 176 -20.68 -4.80 -2.77
N SER A 177 -20.38 -5.93 -3.38
CA SER A 177 -21.07 -6.40 -4.57
C SER A 177 -21.25 -7.92 -4.54
N MET A 178 -22.29 -8.41 -5.20
CA MET A 178 -22.44 -9.83 -5.49
C MET A 178 -22.78 -9.94 -6.96
N ASN A 179 -21.85 -10.51 -7.72
CA ASN A 179 -21.96 -10.64 -9.17
C ASN A 179 -23.13 -11.57 -9.53
N PRO A 180 -23.63 -11.51 -10.77
CA PRO A 180 -24.59 -12.49 -11.25
C PRO A 180 -24.10 -13.92 -10.99
N LEU A 181 -24.95 -14.73 -10.35
CA LEU A 181 -24.64 -16.12 -10.05
C LEU A 181 -24.57 -16.90 -11.36
N TYR A 182 -23.51 -17.69 -11.55
CA TYR A 182 -23.31 -18.41 -12.81
C TYR A 182 -22.92 -19.88 -12.59
N PRO A 183 -23.55 -20.83 -13.31
CA PRO A 183 -24.73 -20.64 -14.17
C PRO A 183 -26.00 -20.34 -13.35
N ASN A 184 -26.97 -19.63 -13.93
CA ASN A 184 -28.30 -19.44 -13.36
C ASN A 184 -29.34 -19.39 -14.50
N PRO A 185 -30.17 -20.43 -14.71
CA PRO A 185 -30.36 -21.60 -13.84
C PRO A 185 -29.15 -22.55 -13.74
N PHE A 186 -29.03 -23.32 -12.66
CA PHE A 186 -27.94 -24.28 -12.45
C PHE A 186 -28.45 -25.71 -12.25
N ASN A 187 -27.70 -26.72 -12.71
CA ASN A 187 -28.05 -28.14 -12.53
C ASN A 187 -27.31 -28.77 -11.33
N ARG A 188 -25.97 -28.84 -11.41
CA ARG A 188 -25.12 -29.49 -10.39
C ARG A 188 -24.54 -28.52 -9.37
N SER A 189 -24.04 -27.38 -9.83
CA SER A 189 -23.45 -26.36 -8.98
C SER A 189 -23.56 -24.98 -9.58
N VAL A 190 -23.57 -23.96 -8.72
CA VAL A 190 -23.50 -22.55 -9.08
C VAL A 190 -22.29 -21.91 -8.42
N SER A 191 -21.61 -21.02 -9.15
CA SER A 191 -20.56 -20.15 -8.62
C SER A 191 -21.16 -18.82 -8.16
N ILE A 192 -20.79 -18.42 -6.95
CA ILE A 192 -21.21 -17.21 -6.25
C ILE A 192 -19.96 -16.36 -6.09
N ARG A 193 -19.79 -15.37 -6.96
CA ARG A 193 -18.70 -14.38 -6.86
C ARG A 193 -19.21 -13.13 -6.16
N TYR A 194 -18.41 -12.60 -5.24
CA TYR A 194 -18.75 -11.42 -4.46
C TYR A 194 -17.52 -10.60 -4.12
N ASP A 195 -17.74 -9.31 -3.92
CA ASP A 195 -16.73 -8.29 -3.73
C ASP A 195 -16.86 -7.69 -2.34
N ILE A 196 -15.75 -7.66 -1.60
CA ILE A 196 -15.66 -7.13 -0.24
C ILE A 196 -14.67 -5.95 -0.27
N PRO A 197 -15.12 -4.70 -0.04
CA PRO A 197 -14.23 -3.54 -0.12
C PRO A 197 -13.35 -3.35 1.12
N LEU A 198 -13.76 -3.93 2.26
CA LEU A 198 -13.10 -3.78 3.56
C LEU A 198 -13.13 -5.11 4.32
N ASP A 199 -12.11 -5.38 5.12
CA ASP A 199 -12.07 -6.53 6.03
C ASP A 199 -13.34 -6.61 6.87
N SER A 200 -14.04 -7.73 6.77
CA SER A 200 -15.42 -7.85 7.25
C SER A 200 -15.71 -9.24 7.79
N LYS A 201 -16.64 -9.34 8.75
CA LYS A 201 -17.28 -10.61 9.08
C LYS A 201 -18.46 -10.82 8.14
N ILE A 202 -18.41 -11.84 7.31
CA ILE A 202 -19.46 -12.12 6.33
C ILE A 202 -20.24 -13.39 6.65
N LYS A 203 -21.50 -13.42 6.20
CA LYS A 203 -22.36 -14.61 6.25
C LYS A 203 -23.06 -14.80 4.91
N LEU A 204 -22.82 -15.94 4.28
CA LEU A 204 -23.41 -16.32 2.99
C LEU A 204 -24.41 -17.46 3.20
N ASN A 205 -25.70 -17.18 3.01
CA ASN A 205 -26.79 -18.11 3.26
C ASN A 205 -27.63 -18.37 2.01
N VAL A 206 -28.26 -19.55 1.97
CA VAL A 206 -29.22 -19.93 0.94
C VAL A 206 -30.58 -20.20 1.58
N PHE A 207 -31.63 -19.65 0.99
CA PHE A 207 -33.03 -19.81 1.39
C PHE A 207 -33.88 -20.29 0.22
N ASN A 208 -34.98 -21.00 0.47
CA ASN A 208 -36.01 -21.20 -0.55
C ASN A 208 -36.96 -20.00 -0.65
N ILE A 209 -37.86 -20.01 -1.63
CA ILE A 209 -38.82 -18.91 -1.86
C ILE A 209 -39.76 -18.64 -0.67
N ASN A 210 -40.01 -19.63 0.19
CA ASN A 210 -40.82 -19.49 1.40
C ASN A 210 -40.02 -18.93 2.59
N GLY A 211 -38.75 -18.55 2.39
CA GLY A 211 -37.86 -18.05 3.45
C GLY A 211 -37.28 -19.13 4.36
N LYS A 212 -37.48 -20.43 4.06
CA LYS A 212 -36.84 -21.51 4.82
C LYS A 212 -35.34 -21.49 4.57
N HIS A 213 -34.55 -21.47 5.65
CA HIS A 213 -33.10 -21.60 5.59
C HIS A 213 -32.72 -23.00 5.10
N ILE A 214 -31.91 -23.04 4.04
CA ILE A 214 -31.47 -24.27 3.39
C ILE A 214 -30.04 -24.62 3.82
N ASN A 215 -29.12 -23.65 3.71
CA ASN A 215 -27.71 -23.87 4.04
C ASN A 215 -26.98 -22.55 4.34
N THR A 216 -25.85 -22.64 5.07
CA THR A 216 -24.88 -21.55 5.25
C THR A 216 -23.57 -21.99 4.59
N LEU A 217 -23.20 -21.29 3.52
CA LEU A 217 -22.00 -21.64 2.73
C LEU A 217 -20.72 -21.08 3.38
N PHE A 218 -20.84 -19.95 4.06
CA PHE A 218 -19.73 -19.32 4.77
C PHE A 218 -20.23 -18.48 5.94
N ASN A 219 -19.48 -18.48 7.05
CA ASN A 219 -19.73 -17.64 8.22
C ASN A 219 -18.41 -17.40 8.96
N GLY A 220 -17.76 -16.28 8.70
CA GLY A 220 -16.40 -16.03 9.19
C GLY A 220 -15.88 -14.63 8.82
N ARG A 221 -14.63 -14.36 9.18
CA ARG A 221 -13.91 -13.15 8.73
C ARG A 221 -13.35 -13.39 7.33
N THR A 222 -13.37 -12.34 6.51
CA THR A 222 -12.74 -12.33 5.19
C THR A 222 -12.04 -11.00 4.97
N HIS A 223 -10.96 -11.02 4.22
CA HIS A 223 -10.22 -9.81 3.84
C HIS A 223 -10.92 -9.08 2.69
N ALA A 224 -10.61 -7.80 2.52
CA ALA A 224 -10.96 -7.04 1.33
C ALA A 224 -10.45 -7.74 0.06
N GLY A 225 -11.27 -7.78 -0.99
CA GLY A 225 -10.98 -8.47 -2.24
C GLY A 225 -12.20 -9.09 -2.90
N THR A 226 -11.99 -9.65 -4.09
CA THR A 226 -12.99 -10.46 -4.81
C THR A 226 -12.87 -11.93 -4.40
N HIS A 227 -13.99 -12.52 -4.02
CA HIS A 227 -14.10 -13.89 -3.51
C HIS A 227 -15.06 -14.72 -4.35
N SER A 228 -14.90 -16.05 -4.32
CA SER A 228 -15.79 -16.97 -5.04
C SER A 228 -16.09 -18.20 -4.19
N MET A 229 -17.36 -18.59 -4.13
CA MET A 229 -17.83 -19.80 -3.44
C MET A 229 -18.73 -20.62 -4.37
N SER A 230 -18.72 -21.95 -4.22
CA SER A 230 -19.59 -22.84 -4.99
C SER A 230 -20.67 -23.44 -4.09
N TRP A 231 -21.90 -23.54 -4.61
CA TRP A 231 -22.98 -24.31 -3.98
C TRP A 231 -23.42 -25.43 -4.92
N ASN A 232 -23.48 -26.65 -4.40
CA ASN A 232 -23.83 -27.88 -5.10
C ASN A 232 -25.31 -28.29 -4.95
N GLY A 233 -26.17 -27.37 -4.50
CA GLY A 233 -27.60 -27.66 -4.34
C GLY A 233 -27.91 -28.64 -3.20
N LEU A 234 -27.09 -28.66 -2.14
CA LEU A 234 -27.33 -29.44 -0.93
C LEU A 234 -27.82 -28.57 0.23
N ASP A 235 -28.71 -29.13 1.05
CA ASP A 235 -29.09 -28.56 2.33
C ASP A 235 -28.01 -28.78 3.41
N LYS A 236 -28.23 -28.22 4.60
CA LYS A 236 -27.32 -28.37 5.75
C LYS A 236 -27.06 -29.81 6.21
N ASN A 237 -27.92 -30.76 5.83
CA ASN A 237 -27.80 -32.19 6.16
C ASN A 237 -27.14 -33.00 5.03
N GLY A 238 -26.73 -32.34 3.94
CA GLY A 238 -26.13 -32.99 2.77
C GLY A 238 -27.14 -33.58 1.79
N ASN A 239 -28.44 -33.30 1.94
CA ASN A 239 -29.47 -33.80 1.03
C ASN A 239 -29.63 -32.87 -0.18
N ILE A 240 -29.90 -33.46 -1.34
CA ILE A 240 -30.22 -32.71 -2.56
C ILE A 240 -31.53 -31.95 -2.38
N VAL A 241 -31.50 -30.64 -2.63
CA VAL A 241 -32.70 -29.81 -2.63
C VAL A 241 -33.47 -29.96 -3.95
N SER A 242 -34.80 -29.85 -3.89
CA SER A 242 -35.70 -29.93 -5.05
C SER A 242 -35.45 -28.80 -6.06
N SER A 243 -35.86 -29.00 -7.32
CA SER A 243 -35.90 -27.92 -8.31
C SER A 243 -36.81 -26.78 -7.85
N GLY A 244 -36.46 -25.55 -8.19
CA GLY A 244 -37.22 -24.37 -7.78
C GLY A 244 -36.37 -23.12 -7.60
N THR A 245 -36.98 -22.09 -7.03
CA THR A 245 -36.36 -20.78 -6.81
C THR A 245 -35.81 -20.66 -5.39
N TYR A 246 -34.58 -20.17 -5.32
CA TYR A 246 -33.79 -19.94 -4.12
C TYR A 246 -33.30 -18.49 -4.06
N ILE A 247 -32.96 -18.04 -2.87
CA ILE A 247 -32.39 -16.71 -2.61
C ILE A 247 -31.02 -16.93 -1.97
N VAL A 248 -29.98 -16.40 -2.59
CA VAL A 248 -28.65 -16.27 -2.00
C VAL A 248 -28.57 -14.92 -1.30
N LEU A 249 -28.22 -14.94 -0.02
CA LEU A 249 -28.11 -13.76 0.83
C LEU A 249 -26.67 -13.64 1.33
N LEU A 250 -25.98 -12.59 0.90
CA LEU A 250 -24.68 -12.19 1.43
C LEU A 250 -24.88 -11.02 2.41
N GLN A 251 -24.35 -11.16 3.62
CA GLN A 251 -24.35 -10.13 4.65
C GLN A 251 -22.91 -9.86 5.06
N ALA A 252 -22.51 -8.60 5.11
CA ALA A 252 -21.21 -8.17 5.61
C ALA A 252 -21.41 -7.21 6.80
N ASN A 253 -20.69 -7.49 7.89
CA ASN A 253 -20.53 -6.57 9.00
C ASN A 253 -19.09 -6.04 8.92
N ASN A 254 -18.96 -4.78 8.52
CA ASN A 254 -17.67 -4.13 8.36
C ASN A 254 -17.08 -3.86 9.75
N PHE A 255 -15.78 -4.08 9.92
CA PHE A 255 -15.10 -3.64 11.13
C PHE A 255 -14.73 -2.16 10.97
N ILE A 256 -15.50 -1.27 11.59
CA ILE A 256 -15.09 0.13 11.74
C ILE A 256 -14.20 0.19 12.97
N TYR A 257 -12.90 0.36 12.78
CA TYR A 257 -11.95 0.52 13.88
C TYR A 257 -12.09 1.92 14.47
N ASN A 258 -12.63 2.04 15.69
CA ASN A 258 -12.74 3.32 16.41
C ASN A 258 -11.53 3.52 17.34
N HIS A 259 -10.76 4.60 17.15
CA HIS A 259 -9.47 4.87 17.81
C HIS A 259 -9.57 5.45 19.24
N GLN A 260 -10.77 5.67 19.80
CA GLN A 260 -10.91 6.40 21.07
C GLN A 260 -10.90 5.53 22.34
N GLU A 261 -11.10 4.22 22.25
CA GLU A 261 -10.98 3.32 23.40
C GLU A 261 -10.24 2.06 22.95
N ASN A 262 -9.26 1.59 23.73
CA ASN A 262 -8.49 0.36 23.48
C ASN A 262 -9.39 -0.88 23.68
N VAL A 263 -10.52 -0.92 22.95
CA VAL A 263 -11.58 -1.91 23.04
C VAL A 263 -12.14 -2.11 21.63
N ASN A 264 -12.18 -3.36 21.16
CA ASN A 264 -12.83 -3.71 19.90
C ASN A 264 -14.35 -3.55 20.05
N TYR A 265 -14.87 -2.32 19.91
CA TYR A 265 -16.31 -2.14 19.74
C TYR A 265 -16.69 -2.57 18.32
N ILE A 266 -17.44 -3.66 18.23
CA ILE A 266 -18.29 -3.91 17.06
C ILE A 266 -19.37 -2.83 17.14
N TRP A 267 -19.22 -1.75 16.37
CA TRP A 267 -20.38 -0.93 16.03
C TRP A 267 -21.26 -1.83 15.18
N ASP A 268 -22.25 -2.48 15.79
CA ASP A 268 -23.44 -2.87 15.05
C ASP A 268 -23.95 -1.57 14.42
N ASP A 269 -23.83 -1.41 13.11
CA ASP A 269 -24.95 -0.98 12.26
C ASP A 269 -24.63 -0.67 10.78
N TYR A 270 -23.39 -0.79 10.28
CA TYR A 270 -23.21 -0.89 8.82
C TYR A 270 -23.21 -2.35 8.37
N LYS A 271 -24.43 -2.88 8.26
CA LYS A 271 -24.70 -4.21 7.72
C LYS A 271 -25.08 -4.09 6.25
N GLU A 272 -24.12 -4.33 5.37
CA GLU A 272 -24.43 -4.41 3.95
C GLU A 272 -25.05 -5.76 3.61
N THR A 273 -26.09 -5.74 2.77
CA THR A 273 -26.81 -6.95 2.39
C THR A 273 -27.05 -6.96 0.88
N LYS A 274 -26.67 -8.06 0.23
CA LYS A 274 -27.01 -8.34 -1.17
C LYS A 274 -27.82 -9.62 -1.28
N LYS A 275 -28.84 -9.61 -2.13
CA LYS A 275 -29.72 -10.74 -2.44
C LYS A 275 -29.72 -10.97 -3.93
N VAL A 276 -29.55 -12.23 -4.34
CA VAL A 276 -29.70 -12.62 -5.75
C VAL A 276 -30.60 -13.85 -5.83
N ILE A 277 -31.50 -13.84 -6.82
CA ILE A 277 -32.39 -14.95 -7.12
C ILE A 277 -31.62 -16.01 -7.89
N LEU A 278 -31.80 -17.27 -7.49
CA LEU A 278 -31.17 -18.43 -8.07
C LEU A 278 -32.22 -19.46 -8.46
N VAL A 279 -32.11 -20.04 -9.64
CA VAL A 279 -33.02 -21.08 -10.14
C VAL A 279 -32.26 -22.39 -10.29
N LYS A 280 -32.79 -23.47 -9.68
CA LYS A 280 -32.29 -24.85 -9.84
C LYS A 280 -33.25 -25.67 -10.69
#